data_AF-F5LJG3-F1
#
_entry.id   AF-F5LJG3-F1
#
_cell.length_a   1.000
_cell.length_b   1.000
_cell.length_c   1.000
_cell.angle_alpha   90.00
_cell.angle_beta   90.00
_cell.angle_gamma   90.00
#
_symmetry.space_group_name_H-M   'P 1'
#
loop_
_entity.id
_entity.type
_entity.pdbx_description
1 polymer ?
#
loop_
_entity_poly.entity_id
_entity_poly.type
_entity_poly.pdbx_seq_one_letter_code
_entity_poly.pdbx_strand_id
1 'polypeptide(L)'
;MKKVKAVALFSFAVASVLSFSGNTYATADSISNLNVPSIITTLEDRTGFSYSFSMLSKSGSPLPSSGTITTNKSSDVYVTLVQWETKDREGQGTAWSADMAYDLEETTTKNKAGEISVRELLTSNNKTIGWTNVKPGTYKLIIKNTGSYWAAGNGFVRAYEK
;
A
#
# COMPACT_ATOMS: atom_id res chain seq x y z
N MET A 1 47.05 -8.78 18.46
CA MET A 1 45.77 -8.97 17.74
C MET A 1 44.63 -9.14 18.75
N LYS A 2 43.77 -8.13 18.93
CA LYS A 2 42.49 -8.28 19.64
C LYS A 2 41.50 -7.25 19.09
N LYS A 3 40.26 -7.72 18.94
CA LYS A 3 39.23 -7.27 18.00
C LYS A 3 38.55 -5.97 18.44
N VAL A 4 38.28 -5.11 17.46
CA VAL A 4 37.35 -3.96 17.54
C VAL A 4 35.92 -4.49 17.77
N LYS A 5 35.14 -3.83 18.64
CA LYS A 5 33.68 -3.86 18.60
C LYS A 5 33.16 -2.42 18.67
N ALA A 6 32.45 -2.03 17.62
CA ALA A 6 31.72 -0.78 17.48
C ALA A 6 30.39 -0.85 18.24
N VAL A 7 29.98 0.26 18.83
CA VAL A 7 28.57 0.57 19.13
C VAL A 7 28.39 2.08 18.89
N ALA A 8 27.80 2.45 17.77
CA ALA A 8 27.30 3.80 17.55
C ALA A 8 25.78 3.74 17.72
N LEU A 9 25.27 4.28 18.83
CA LEU A 9 23.87 4.62 18.98
C LEU A 9 23.62 5.89 18.16
N PHE A 10 22.73 5.83 17.17
CA PHE A 10 22.13 7.03 16.59
C PHE A 10 20.65 7.08 16.96
N SER A 11 20.33 8.08 17.79
CA SER A 11 18.97 8.50 18.11
C SER A 11 18.42 9.34 16.96
N PHE A 12 17.22 9.02 16.50
CA PHE A 12 16.42 9.93 15.67
C PHE A 12 15.17 10.30 16.44
N ALA A 13 15.15 11.53 16.95
CA ALA A 13 13.93 12.25 17.24
C ALA A 13 13.72 13.26 16.12
N VAL A 14 12.59 13.18 15.42
CA VAL A 14 12.11 14.30 14.59
C VAL A 14 10.65 14.56 14.95
N ALA A 15 10.41 15.83 15.25
CA ALA A 15 9.19 16.38 15.82
C ALA A 15 8.01 16.42 14.84
N SER A 16 6.86 16.56 15.46
CA SER A 16 5.48 16.53 14.97
C SER A 16 5.06 17.66 14.02
N VAL A 17 4.10 17.29 13.16
CA VAL A 17 2.87 18.01 12.73
C VAL A 17 3.04 19.38 12.08
N LEU A 18 2.76 19.43 10.77
CA LEU A 18 2.16 20.59 10.12
C LEU A 18 0.76 20.20 9.65
N SER A 19 -0.25 20.74 10.33
CA SER A 19 -1.64 20.78 9.87
C SER A 19 -1.80 21.83 8.78
N PHE A 20 -2.47 21.50 7.68
CA PHE A 20 -3.02 22.51 6.77
C PHE A 20 -4.53 22.33 6.68
N SER A 21 -5.23 23.23 7.37
CA SER A 21 -6.66 23.48 7.21
C SER A 21 -6.87 24.41 6.02
N GLY A 22 -7.77 24.04 5.11
CA GLY A 22 -8.53 24.93 4.21
C GLY A 22 -7.75 25.84 3.26
N ASN A 23 -8.02 25.75 1.95
CA ASN A 23 -8.80 26.78 1.25
C ASN A 23 -8.78 26.56 -0.27
N THR A 24 -9.99 26.72 -0.82
CA THR A 24 -10.35 27.41 -2.07
C THR A 24 -9.27 27.60 -3.12
N TYR A 25 -9.40 26.93 -4.26
CA TYR A 25 -8.60 27.20 -5.46
C TYR A 25 -8.83 28.65 -5.92
N ALA A 26 -7.79 29.47 -5.82
CA ALA A 26 -7.70 30.75 -6.50
C ALA A 26 -7.59 30.52 -8.01
N THR A 27 -8.38 31.26 -8.79
CA THR A 27 -8.29 31.34 -10.24
C THR A 27 -6.95 31.96 -10.65
N ALA A 28 -6.34 31.38 -11.69
CA ALA A 28 -5.03 31.76 -12.18
C ALA A 28 -4.99 33.21 -12.67
N ASP A 29 -4.32 34.08 -11.92
CA ASP A 29 -3.79 35.32 -12.44
C ASP A 29 -2.29 35.42 -12.11
N SER A 30 -1.49 35.29 -13.17
CA SER A 30 -0.16 35.86 -13.39
C SER A 30 0.83 35.90 -12.21
N ILE A 31 1.60 34.81 -12.03
CA ILE A 31 2.88 34.85 -11.30
C ILE A 31 4.00 34.96 -12.34
N SER A 32 4.34 36.18 -12.74
CA SER A 32 5.60 36.47 -13.41
C SER A 32 6.60 37.00 -12.37
N ASN A 33 7.77 36.39 -12.29
CA ASN A 33 8.93 36.75 -11.44
C ASN A 33 9.00 36.22 -10.00
N LEU A 34 8.89 34.90 -9.83
CA LEU A 34 9.56 34.23 -8.70
C LEU A 34 10.75 33.43 -9.23
N ASN A 35 11.96 33.94 -9.04
CA ASN A 35 13.20 33.18 -9.22
C ASN A 35 13.38 32.26 -8.01
N VAL A 36 12.53 31.23 -7.90
CA VAL A 36 12.68 30.17 -6.92
C VAL A 36 13.59 29.12 -7.55
N PRO A 37 14.71 28.72 -6.90
CA PRO A 37 15.47 27.58 -7.37
C PRO A 37 14.54 26.38 -7.37
N SER A 38 14.26 25.88 -8.57
CA SER A 38 13.39 24.73 -8.81
C SER A 38 14.02 23.49 -8.18
N ILE A 39 13.78 23.26 -6.89
CA ILE A 39 13.87 21.91 -6.33
C ILE A 39 12.64 21.18 -6.86
N ILE A 40 12.69 20.81 -8.14
CA ILE A 40 11.85 19.75 -8.68
C ILE A 40 12.43 18.49 -8.06
N THR A 41 11.98 18.12 -6.86
CA THR A 41 11.97 16.73 -6.46
C THR A 41 11.15 16.02 -7.53
N THR A 42 11.84 15.37 -8.46
CA THR A 42 11.28 14.52 -9.49
C THR A 42 10.26 13.63 -8.82
N LEU A 43 8.98 13.84 -9.16
CA LEU A 43 7.94 12.85 -8.94
C LEU A 43 8.38 11.64 -9.76
N GLU A 44 9.15 10.74 -9.14
CA GLU A 44 9.51 9.46 -9.73
C GLU A 44 8.25 8.83 -10.32
N ASP A 45 8.36 8.30 -11.54
CA ASP A 45 7.26 7.80 -12.36
C ASP A 45 6.32 6.93 -11.53
N ARG A 46 5.17 7.51 -11.16
CA ARG A 46 4.16 6.83 -10.34
C ARG A 46 3.33 5.93 -11.25
N THR A 47 3.81 4.73 -11.54
CA THR A 47 2.98 3.69 -12.15
C THR A 47 2.13 3.01 -11.08
N GLY A 48 0.95 2.52 -11.47
CA GLY A 48 0.03 1.92 -10.51
C GLY A 48 -1.34 1.61 -11.06
N PHE A 49 -2.18 1.02 -10.22
CA PHE A 49 -3.56 0.67 -10.56
C PHE A 49 -4.46 0.75 -9.34
N SER A 50 -5.76 0.92 -9.56
CA SER A 50 -6.79 0.79 -8.53
C SER A 50 -7.40 -0.61 -8.56
N TYR A 51 -7.84 -1.10 -7.40
CA TYR A 51 -8.52 -2.39 -7.29
C TYR A 51 -9.70 -2.30 -6.32
N SER A 52 -10.62 -3.25 -6.47
CA SER A 52 -11.74 -3.46 -5.56
C SER A 52 -12.11 -4.93 -5.53
N PHE A 53 -12.60 -5.40 -4.39
CA PHE A 53 -13.16 -6.73 -4.23
C PHE A 53 -14.36 -6.67 -3.29
N SER A 54 -15.30 -7.58 -3.51
CA SER A 54 -16.51 -7.72 -2.70
C SER A 54 -16.74 -9.20 -2.44
N MET A 55 -17.27 -9.52 -1.25
CA MET A 55 -17.62 -10.89 -0.90
C MET A 55 -16.43 -11.86 -1.09
N LEU A 56 -15.24 -11.49 -0.60
CA LEU A 56 -14.12 -12.44 -0.54
C LEU A 56 -14.39 -13.43 0.59
N SER A 57 -14.65 -14.69 0.22
CA SER A 57 -15.09 -15.74 1.13
C SER A 57 -14.11 -16.01 2.26
N LYS A 58 -14.66 -16.42 3.41
CA LYS A 58 -13.88 -16.91 4.56
C LYS A 58 -12.93 -18.03 4.15
N SER A 59 -11.68 -17.97 4.60
CA SER A 59 -10.63 -18.92 4.19
C SER A 59 -10.59 -19.18 2.67
N GLY A 60 -10.89 -18.15 1.88
CA GLY A 60 -11.10 -18.24 0.45
C GLY A 60 -9.81 -18.48 -0.33
N SER A 61 -9.99 -18.96 -1.57
CA SER A 61 -8.90 -18.99 -2.54
C SER A 61 -8.35 -17.58 -2.78
N PRO A 62 -7.03 -17.43 -2.99
CA PRO A 62 -6.46 -16.13 -3.31
C PRO A 62 -7.13 -15.50 -4.54
N LEU A 63 -7.48 -14.23 -4.43
CA LEU A 63 -8.08 -13.41 -5.48
C LEU A 63 -7.00 -12.51 -6.10
N PRO A 64 -6.60 -12.74 -7.36
CA PRO A 64 -5.75 -11.80 -8.07
C PRO A 64 -6.54 -10.53 -8.43
N SER A 65 -5.89 -9.37 -8.33
CA SER A 65 -6.45 -8.09 -8.76
C SER A 65 -6.72 -8.06 -10.27
N SER A 66 -7.68 -7.21 -10.66
CA SER A 66 -7.97 -6.93 -12.07
C SER A 66 -6.84 -6.14 -12.75
N GLY A 67 -6.17 -5.25 -12.01
CA GLY A 67 -5.05 -4.45 -12.50
C GLY A 67 -3.68 -5.12 -12.31
N THR A 68 -2.70 -4.55 -13.00
CA THR A 68 -1.28 -4.92 -12.93
C THR A 68 -0.41 -3.69 -12.75
N ILE A 69 0.79 -3.87 -12.19
CA ILE A 69 1.84 -2.86 -12.15
C ILE A 69 3.10 -3.41 -12.80
N THR A 70 3.75 -2.61 -13.64
CA THR A 70 5.00 -2.99 -14.30
C THR A 70 6.11 -2.06 -13.83
N THR A 71 7.21 -2.66 -13.39
CA THR A 71 8.44 -1.97 -12.98
C THR A 71 9.57 -2.37 -13.91
N ASN A 72 10.34 -1.40 -14.41
CA ASN A 72 11.48 -1.68 -15.28
C ASN A 72 12.80 -1.77 -14.50
N LYS A 73 12.77 -1.33 -13.23
CA LYS A 73 13.88 -1.35 -12.29
C LYS A 73 13.44 -1.92 -10.95
N SER A 74 14.42 -2.19 -10.08
CA SER A 74 14.13 -2.50 -8.68
C SER A 74 13.35 -1.34 -8.06
N SER A 75 12.19 -1.63 -7.50
CA SER A 75 11.24 -0.60 -7.05
C SER A 75 10.69 -0.92 -5.66
N ASP A 76 10.30 0.11 -4.92
CA ASP A 76 9.46 -0.08 -3.73
C ASP A 76 7.99 0.01 -4.16
N VAL A 77 7.17 -0.94 -3.71
CA VAL A 77 5.75 -1.03 -4.09
C VAL A 77 4.89 -0.90 -2.85
N TYR A 78 3.96 0.05 -2.85
CA TYR A 78 3.04 0.30 -1.75
C TYR A 78 1.60 0.12 -2.18
N VAL A 79 0.80 -0.46 -1.29
CA VAL A 79 -0.64 -0.61 -1.46
C VAL A 79 -1.32 0.22 -0.39
N THR A 80 -2.14 1.17 -0.81
CA THR A 80 -3.09 1.82 0.10
C THR A 80 -4.42 1.11 -0.02
N LEU A 81 -4.93 0.63 1.10
CA LEU A 81 -6.13 -0.20 1.18
C LEU A 81 -7.15 0.39 2.16
N VAL A 82 -8.42 0.20 1.82
CA VAL A 82 -9.58 0.38 2.69
C VAL A 82 -10.34 -0.93 2.67
N GLN A 83 -10.64 -1.46 3.85
CA GLN A 83 -11.23 -2.78 4.00
C GLN A 83 -12.27 -2.78 5.13
N TRP A 84 -13.33 -3.54 4.93
CA TRP A 84 -14.42 -3.69 5.87
C TRP A 84 -14.97 -5.11 5.81
N GLU A 85 -15.44 -5.57 6.96
CA GLU A 85 -16.21 -6.79 7.05
C GLU A 85 -17.56 -6.59 6.36
N THR A 86 -17.95 -7.54 5.52
CA THR A 86 -19.31 -7.60 5.00
C THR A 86 -20.07 -8.63 5.79
N LYS A 87 -21.19 -8.22 6.38
CA LYS A 87 -22.20 -9.18 6.83
C LYS A 87 -22.85 -9.77 5.61
N ASP A 88 -22.77 -11.06 5.42
CA ASP A 88 -23.64 -11.80 4.50
C ASP A 88 -24.70 -12.58 5.29
N ARG A 89 -25.96 -12.26 4.97
CA ARG A 89 -27.30 -12.84 5.24
C ARG A 89 -27.69 -13.41 6.61
N GLU A 90 -26.78 -13.93 7.41
CA GLU A 90 -27.09 -14.59 8.68
C GLU A 90 -26.73 -13.65 9.83
N GLY A 91 -27.75 -13.01 10.39
CA GLY A 91 -27.56 -12.05 11.46
C GLY A 91 -26.77 -12.62 12.65
N GLN A 92 -26.08 -11.70 13.33
CA GLN A 92 -25.37 -11.84 14.63
C GLN A 92 -23.92 -12.35 14.52
N GLY A 93 -22.90 -11.85 15.22
CA GLY A 93 -22.78 -10.95 16.37
C GLY A 93 -21.37 -10.33 16.42
N THR A 94 -20.79 -10.13 17.60
CA THR A 94 -19.61 -9.32 18.02
C THR A 94 -18.27 -9.41 17.25
N ALA A 95 -17.83 -8.29 16.65
CA ALA A 95 -16.45 -7.93 16.21
C ALA A 95 -15.52 -9.10 15.85
N TRP A 96 -15.44 -9.45 14.56
CA TRP A 96 -14.76 -10.66 14.14
C TRP A 96 -13.78 -10.41 13.00
N SER A 97 -12.47 -10.57 13.28
CA SER A 97 -11.43 -10.20 12.34
C SER A 97 -11.52 -10.98 11.01
N ALA A 98 -11.88 -10.28 9.95
CA ALA A 98 -11.43 -10.67 8.63
C ALA A 98 -9.92 -10.41 8.56
N ASP A 99 -9.13 -11.44 8.83
CA ASP A 99 -7.67 -11.39 8.70
C ASP A 99 -7.32 -11.42 7.21
N MET A 100 -6.68 -10.38 6.71
CA MET A 100 -6.34 -10.26 5.30
C MET A 100 -4.86 -10.55 5.07
N ALA A 101 -4.52 -11.14 3.93
CA ALA A 101 -3.15 -11.33 3.49
C ALA A 101 -3.00 -10.82 2.06
N TYR A 102 -1.89 -10.15 1.80
CA TYR A 102 -1.58 -9.52 0.52
C TYR A 102 -0.20 -9.96 0.03
N ASP A 103 -0.06 -10.18 -1.27
CA ASP A 103 1.22 -10.49 -1.89
C ASP A 103 1.29 -9.85 -3.29
N LEU A 104 2.48 -9.67 -3.83
CA LEU A 104 2.69 -9.33 -5.23
C LEU A 104 3.15 -10.59 -5.96
N GLU A 105 2.37 -11.05 -6.93
CA GLU A 105 2.74 -12.19 -7.77
C GLU A 105 3.09 -11.71 -9.17
N GLU A 106 4.29 -12.05 -9.63
CA GLU A 106 4.72 -11.76 -10.99
C GLU A 106 3.93 -12.63 -11.99
N THR A 107 3.39 -11.99 -13.03
CA THR A 107 2.41 -12.59 -13.93
C THR A 107 2.92 -13.82 -14.69
N THR A 108 4.21 -13.84 -15.05
CA THR A 108 4.83 -14.86 -15.92
C THR A 108 5.40 -16.04 -15.13
N THR A 109 6.28 -15.74 -14.18
CA THR A 109 7.07 -16.66 -13.36
C THR A 109 6.34 -17.13 -12.11
N LYS A 110 5.25 -16.46 -11.72
CA LYS A 110 4.49 -16.73 -10.49
C LYS A 110 5.31 -16.56 -9.20
N ASN A 111 6.45 -15.89 -9.31
CA ASN A 111 7.27 -15.55 -8.16
C ASN A 111 6.55 -14.49 -7.30
N LYS A 112 6.64 -14.68 -5.99
CA LYS A 112 6.00 -13.81 -5.00
C LYS A 112 7.01 -12.88 -4.34
N ALA A 113 6.59 -11.64 -4.08
CA ALA A 113 7.43 -10.65 -3.38
C ALA A 113 7.44 -10.87 -1.86
N GLY A 114 6.45 -11.60 -1.33
CA GLY A 114 6.35 -11.98 0.08
C GLY A 114 4.99 -11.62 0.64
N GLU A 115 4.41 -12.48 1.46
CA GLU A 115 3.08 -12.21 2.02
C GLU A 115 3.13 -11.19 3.17
N ILE A 116 2.23 -10.21 3.16
CA ILE A 116 1.99 -9.28 4.26
C ILE A 116 0.62 -9.56 4.86
N SER A 117 0.59 -9.97 6.12
CA SER A 117 -0.63 -10.16 6.90
C SER A 117 -1.13 -8.85 7.51
N VAL A 118 -2.44 -8.62 7.44
CA VAL A 118 -3.17 -7.50 8.03
C VAL A 118 -4.24 -8.09 8.96
N ARG A 119 -3.88 -8.23 10.25
CA ARG A 119 -4.69 -8.86 11.31
C ARG A 119 -5.21 -7.81 12.28
N GLU A 120 -6.13 -6.98 11.82
CA GLU A 120 -6.72 -5.92 12.64
C GLU A 120 -8.23 -5.85 12.42
N LEU A 121 -8.93 -5.07 13.24
CA LEU A 121 -10.34 -4.80 13.03
C LEU A 121 -10.53 -4.04 11.72
N LEU A 122 -11.36 -4.58 10.82
CA LEU A 122 -11.63 -3.94 9.54
C LEU A 122 -12.59 -2.76 9.72
N THR A 123 -12.01 -1.56 9.84
CA THR A 123 -12.72 -0.34 10.27
C THR A 123 -13.02 0.66 9.14
N SER A 124 -12.93 0.26 7.87
CA SER A 124 -13.04 1.17 6.71
C SER A 124 -12.04 2.34 6.72
N ASN A 125 -10.94 2.21 7.47
CA ASN A 125 -9.88 3.21 7.52
C ASN A 125 -8.79 2.90 6.49
N ASN A 126 -8.12 3.95 6.02
CA ASN A 126 -6.96 3.83 5.14
C ASN A 126 -5.80 3.16 5.87
N LYS A 127 -5.13 2.23 5.19
CA LYS A 127 -3.87 1.65 5.63
C LYS A 127 -2.93 1.50 4.45
N THR A 128 -1.63 1.62 4.71
CA THR A 128 -0.59 1.37 3.72
C THR A 128 0.28 0.18 4.14
N ILE A 129 0.48 -0.75 3.21
CA ILE A 129 1.45 -1.83 3.31
C ILE A 129 2.41 -1.73 2.13
N GLY A 130 3.57 -2.38 2.18
CA GLY A 130 4.48 -2.33 1.05
C GLY A 130 5.64 -3.32 1.09
N TRP A 131 6.25 -3.45 -0.08
CA TRP A 131 7.40 -4.29 -0.36
C TRP A 131 8.55 -3.41 -0.83
N THR A 132 9.75 -3.72 -0.35
CA THR A 132 10.96 -3.01 -0.76
C THR A 132 11.79 -3.83 -1.72
N ASN A 133 12.45 -3.18 -2.67
CA ASN A 133 13.33 -3.83 -3.66
C ASN A 133 12.64 -4.95 -4.46
N VAL A 134 11.40 -4.72 -4.87
CA VAL A 134 10.67 -5.59 -5.81
C VAL A 134 11.43 -5.59 -7.13
N LYS A 135 11.77 -6.79 -7.63
CA LYS A 135 12.52 -6.95 -8.88
C LYS A 135 11.72 -6.38 -10.07
N PRO A 136 12.38 -6.01 -11.18
CA PRO A 136 11.69 -5.66 -12.42
C PRO A 136 10.74 -6.78 -12.86
N GLY A 137 9.54 -6.41 -13.29
CA GLY A 137 8.53 -7.37 -13.73
C GLY A 137 7.13 -6.77 -13.79
N THR A 138 6.16 -7.57 -14.22
CA THR A 138 4.73 -7.21 -14.19
C THR A 138 4.02 -8.02 -13.12
N TYR A 139 3.38 -7.33 -12.18
CA TYR A 139 2.82 -7.92 -10.96
C TYR A 139 1.32 -7.70 -10.85
N LYS A 140 0.63 -8.68 -10.27
CA LYS A 140 -0.72 -8.54 -9.73
C LYS A 140 -0.67 -8.50 -8.21
N LEU A 141 -1.61 -7.76 -7.60
CA LEU A 141 -1.87 -7.88 -6.17
C LEU A 141 -2.70 -9.13 -5.94
N ILE A 142 -2.21 -10.03 -5.10
CA ILE A 142 -2.94 -11.20 -4.65
C ILE A 142 -3.55 -10.89 -3.30
N ILE A 143 -4.87 -11.06 -3.18
CA ILE A 143 -5.65 -10.73 -1.98
C ILE A 143 -6.23 -12.02 -1.44
N LYS A 144 -5.99 -12.32 -0.17
CA LYS A 144 -6.51 -13.51 0.48
C LYS A 144 -7.19 -13.14 1.78
N ASN A 145 -8.38 -13.71 1.99
CA ASN A 145 -9.04 -13.67 3.28
C ASN A 145 -8.64 -14.94 4.05
N THR A 146 -7.87 -14.74 5.11
CA THR A 146 -7.43 -15.77 6.06
C THR A 146 -8.29 -15.81 7.32
N GLY A 147 -9.22 -14.86 7.47
CA GLY A 147 -10.16 -14.79 8.56
C GLY A 147 -11.41 -15.66 8.36
N SER A 148 -12.28 -15.61 9.37
CA SER A 148 -13.52 -16.40 9.42
C SER A 148 -14.74 -15.70 8.82
N TYR A 149 -14.61 -14.43 8.44
CA TYR A 149 -15.69 -13.55 8.00
C TYR A 149 -15.41 -12.98 6.62
N TRP A 150 -16.46 -12.62 5.89
CA TRP A 150 -16.32 -12.11 4.53
C TRP A 150 -15.76 -10.69 4.54
N ALA A 151 -14.90 -10.43 3.56
CA ALA A 151 -14.24 -9.14 3.42
C ALA A 151 -14.65 -8.47 2.11
N ALA A 152 -14.80 -7.16 2.16
CA ALA A 152 -14.76 -6.29 1.00
C ALA A 152 -13.70 -5.21 1.22
N GLY A 153 -13.26 -4.64 0.11
CA GLY A 153 -12.28 -3.59 0.16
C GLY A 153 -11.93 -3.04 -1.20
N ASN A 154 -11.18 -1.95 -1.17
CA ASN A 154 -10.65 -1.30 -2.34
C ASN A 154 -9.32 -0.64 -2.00
N GLY A 155 -8.67 -0.09 -3.01
CA GLY A 155 -7.41 0.58 -2.82
C GLY A 155 -6.72 0.91 -4.13
N PHE A 156 -5.46 1.32 -3.99
CA PHE A 156 -4.58 1.55 -5.11
C PHE A 156 -3.16 1.10 -4.78
N VAL A 157 -2.46 0.67 -5.83
CA VAL A 157 -1.07 0.22 -5.79
C VAL A 157 -0.22 1.26 -6.50
N ARG A 158 0.96 1.55 -5.93
CA ARG A 158 1.97 2.45 -6.50
C ARG A 158 3.34 1.81 -6.44
N ALA A 159 4.12 1.94 -7.51
CA ALA A 159 5.55 1.66 -7.51
C ALA A 159 6.33 2.97 -7.52
N TYR A 160 7.48 2.94 -6.88
CA TYR A 160 8.47 4.00 -6.85
C TYR A 160 9.79 3.38 -7.28
N GLU A 161 10.21 3.71 -8.50
CA GLU A 161 11.46 3.22 -9.07
C GLU A 161 12.65 3.92 -8.41
N LYS A 162 13.70 3.15 -8.09
CA LYS A 162 14.96 3.69 -7.58
C LYS A 162 15.95 4.05 -8.69
#